data_AF-A0A397SSY8-F1
#
_entry.id   AF-A0A397SSY8-F1
#
_cell.length_a   1.000
_cell.length_b   1.000
_cell.length_c   1.000
_cell.angle_alpha   90.00
_cell.angle_beta   90.00
_cell.angle_gamma   90.00
#
_symmetry.space_group_name_H-M   'P 1'
#
loop_
_entity.id
_entity.type
_entity.pdbx_description
1 polymer ?
#
loop_
_entity_poly.entity_id
_entity_poly.type
_entity_poly.pdbx_seq_one_letter_code
_entity_poly.pdbx_strand_id
1 'polypeptide(L)'
;MIIGPVLGYFDQINKFRQTKSSSGYSIDTTGVLLVSSIIRVYFWFGKRFDEVLLYQSLFMIVVQLVLLHEFLEYRYPISPTPNRRWFWNWYTYKSYLIFLVILVGLLGFFQLIFYEQEWFIETLGYLSLGIESTVPMPQAWKNFNRKSVSGFR
;
A
#
# COMPACT_ATOMS: atom_id res chain seq x y z
N MET A 1 13.85 -9.38 3.02
CA MET A 1 12.94 -10.31 3.74
C MET A 1 11.54 -10.18 3.16
N ILE A 2 11.04 -11.18 2.43
CA ILE A 2 9.75 -11.10 1.73
C ILE A 2 8.56 -11.34 2.67
N ILE A 3 8.75 -12.23 3.64
CA ILE A 3 7.65 -12.93 4.31
C ILE A 3 7.01 -12.08 5.41
N GLY A 4 7.80 -11.27 6.12
CA GLY A 4 7.35 -10.51 7.30
C GLY A 4 6.17 -9.56 7.02
N PRO A 5 6.28 -8.61 6.08
CA PRO A 5 5.21 -7.64 5.82
C PRO A 5 3.95 -8.34 5.32
N VAL A 6 4.11 -9.26 4.37
CA VAL A 6 3.02 -9.97 3.71
C VAL A 6 2.17 -10.78 4.69
N LEU A 7 2.80 -11.57 5.58
CA LEU A 7 2.09 -12.36 6.58
C LEU A 7 1.24 -11.49 7.52
N GLY A 8 1.77 -10.32 7.93
CA GLY A 8 1.02 -9.41 8.80
C GLY A 8 -0.29 -8.91 8.18
N TYR A 9 -0.35 -8.75 6.85
CA TYR A 9 -1.58 -8.37 6.16
C TYR A 9 -2.57 -9.54 6.01
N PHE A 10 -2.09 -10.78 5.91
CA PHE A 10 -2.98 -11.95 5.98
C PHE A 10 -3.68 -12.03 7.33
N ASP A 11 -2.93 -11.83 8.42
CA ASP A 11 -3.52 -11.79 9.76
C ASP A 11 -4.51 -10.63 9.92
N GLN A 12 -4.25 -9.51 9.25
CA GLN A 12 -5.16 -8.37 9.21
C GLN A 12 -6.47 -8.67 8.47
N ILE A 13 -6.41 -9.37 7.34
CA ILE A 13 -7.60 -9.86 6.62
C ILE A 13 -8.39 -10.82 7.50
N ASN A 14 -7.71 -11.74 8.18
CA ASN A 14 -8.34 -12.67 9.11
C ASN A 14 -9.04 -11.93 10.27
N LYS A 15 -8.40 -10.89 10.82
CA LYS A 15 -9.01 -10.02 11.86
C LYS A 15 -10.27 -9.33 11.35
N PHE A 16 -10.28 -8.77 10.14
CA PHE A 16 -11.50 -8.15 9.59
C PHE A 16 -12.64 -9.15 9.44
N ARG A 17 -12.34 -10.36 8.96
CA ARG A 17 -13.34 -11.43 8.80
C ARG A 17 -13.91 -11.89 10.14
N GLN A 18 -13.07 -11.96 11.18
CA GLN A 18 -13.50 -12.35 12.54
C GLN A 18 -14.27 -11.26 13.27
N THR A 19 -13.80 -10.01 13.24
CA THR A 19 -14.42 -8.91 13.99
C THR A 19 -15.62 -8.31 13.26
N LYS A 20 -15.79 -8.58 11.96
CA LYS A 20 -16.84 -7.97 11.10
C LYS A 20 -16.90 -6.45 11.21
N SER A 21 -15.77 -5.84 11.57
CA SER A 21 -15.61 -4.41 11.82
C SER A 21 -14.21 -4.01 11.45
N SER A 22 -14.10 -2.89 10.76
CA SER A 22 -12.82 -2.33 10.30
C SER A 22 -12.23 -1.30 11.28
N SER A 23 -12.73 -1.25 12.52
CA SER A 23 -12.33 -0.25 13.52
C SER A 23 -10.84 -0.34 13.85
N GLY A 24 -10.10 0.73 13.59
CA GLY A 24 -8.68 0.86 13.95
C GLY A 24 -7.68 0.65 12.80
N TYR A 25 -8.14 0.25 11.61
CA TYR A 25 -7.28 0.20 10.43
C TYR A 25 -7.23 1.53 9.67
N SER A 26 -6.05 1.86 9.17
CA SER A 26 -5.81 3.07 8.39
C SER A 26 -5.79 2.72 6.91
N ILE A 27 -6.86 3.06 6.19
CA ILE A 27 -6.95 2.85 4.74
C ILE A 27 -5.85 3.60 3.99
N ASP A 28 -5.36 4.73 4.52
CA ASP A 28 -4.25 5.47 3.94
C ASP A 28 -2.96 4.63 3.88
N THR A 29 -2.73 3.77 4.86
CA THR A 29 -1.55 2.90 4.89
C THR A 29 -1.60 1.89 3.74
N THR A 30 -2.78 1.31 3.47
CA THR A 30 -3.03 0.44 2.31
C THR A 30 -2.68 1.15 1.00
N GLY A 31 -3.15 2.39 0.85
CA GLY A 31 -2.93 3.19 -0.35
C GLY A 31 -1.46 3.50 -0.58
N VAL A 32 -0.76 3.96 0.46
CA VAL A 32 0.66 4.27 0.41
C VAL A 32 1.49 3.02 0.04
N LEU A 33 1.14 1.84 0.56
CA LEU A 33 1.79 0.58 0.23
C LEU A 33 1.52 0.10 -1.20
N LEU A 34 0.29 0.26 -1.69
CA LEU A 34 -0.07 -0.02 -3.08
C LEU A 34 0.76 0.85 -4.03
N VAL A 35 0.81 2.16 -3.77
CA VAL A 35 1.59 3.11 -4.56
C VAL A 35 3.09 2.75 -4.54
N SER A 36 3.66 2.50 -3.36
CA SER A 36 5.06 2.07 -3.21
C SER A 36 5.37 0.80 -4.00
N SER A 37 4.50 -0.20 -3.91
CA SER A 37 4.69 -1.49 -4.59
C SER A 37 4.58 -1.36 -6.11
N ILE A 38 3.68 -0.51 -6.61
CA ILE A 38 3.58 -0.19 -8.05
C ILE A 38 4.85 0.52 -8.54
N ILE A 39 5.30 1.55 -7.82
CA ILE A 39 6.56 2.26 -8.16
C ILE A 39 7.73 1.28 -8.19
N ARG A 40 7.78 0.33 -7.26
CA ARG A 40 8.84 -0.70 -7.21
C ARG A 40 8.83 -1.62 -8.42
N VAL A 41 7.65 -2.01 -8.92
CA VAL A 41 7.54 -2.78 -10.18
C VAL A 41 8.10 -1.98 -11.35
N TYR A 42 7.80 -0.68 -11.44
CA TYR A 42 8.38 0.20 -12.46
C TYR A 42 9.89 0.38 -12.31
N PHE A 43 10.38 0.52 -11.07
CA PHE A 43 11.81 0.57 -10.78
C PHE A 43 12.53 -0.69 -11.28
N TRP A 44 11.93 -1.88 -11.14
CA TRP A 44 12.51 -3.13 -11.63
C TRP A 44 12.68 -3.16 -13.16
N PHE A 45 11.73 -2.57 -13.90
CA PHE A 45 11.83 -2.43 -15.34
C PHE A 45 13.01 -1.54 -15.77
N GLY A 46 13.30 -0.48 -15.02
CA GLY A 46 14.46 0.38 -15.27
C GLY A 46 15.78 -0.24 -14.81
N LYS A 47 15.80 -0.86 -13.63
CA LYS A 47 16.99 -1.48 -13.04
C LYS A 47 16.61 -2.82 -12.44
N ARG A 48 17.05 -3.90 -13.08
CA ARG A 48 16.80 -5.27 -12.59
C ARG A 48 17.55 -5.50 -11.28
N PHE A 49 16.83 -5.44 -10.19
CA PHE A 49 17.28 -5.92 -8.88
C PHE A 49 16.76 -7.35 -8.66
N ASP A 50 17.11 -7.92 -7.51
CA ASP A 50 16.77 -9.29 -7.12
C ASP A 50 15.29 -9.62 -7.35
N GLU A 51 15.02 -10.64 -8.17
CA GLU A 51 13.68 -11.05 -8.60
C GLU A 51 12.78 -11.40 -7.40
N VAL A 52 13.40 -11.84 -6.31
CA VAL A 52 12.80 -12.08 -5.00
C VAL A 52 11.99 -10.87 -4.50
N LEU A 53 12.51 -9.65 -4.64
CA LEU A 53 11.81 -8.42 -4.25
C LEU A 53 10.71 -8.03 -5.25
N LEU A 54 10.84 -8.40 -6.52
CA LEU A 54 9.79 -8.21 -7.51
C LEU A 54 8.56 -9.05 -7.17
N TYR A 55 8.76 -10.36 -6.92
CA TYR A 55 7.68 -11.25 -6.52
C TYR A 55 7.01 -10.80 -5.22
N GLN A 56 7.79 -10.29 -4.26
CA GLN A 56 7.25 -9.66 -3.06
C GLN A 56 6.31 -8.49 -3.39
N SER A 57 6.72 -7.61 -4.29
CA SER A 57 5.94 -6.42 -4.68
C SER A 57 4.64 -6.80 -5.38
N LEU A 58 4.70 -7.78 -6.28
CA LEU A 58 3.51 -8.29 -6.99
C LEU A 58 2.52 -8.93 -6.01
N PHE A 59 3.00 -9.78 -5.12
CA PHE A 59 2.14 -10.41 -4.12
C PHE A 59 1.56 -9.39 -3.13
N MET A 60 2.37 -8.41 -2.75
CA MET A 60 1.95 -7.30 -1.89
C MET A 60 0.81 -6.50 -2.55
N ILE A 61 0.89 -6.19 -3.85
CA ILE A 61 -0.21 -5.53 -4.58
C ILE A 61 -1.50 -6.34 -4.47
N VAL A 62 -1.44 -7.66 -4.72
CA VAL A 62 -2.62 -8.54 -4.64
C VAL A 62 -3.22 -8.54 -3.23
N VAL A 63 -2.39 -8.72 -2.21
CA VAL A 63 -2.84 -8.75 -0.81
C VAL A 63 -3.46 -7.40 -0.41
N GLN A 64 -2.86 -6.27 -0.78
CA GLN A 64 -3.41 -4.96 -0.47
C GLN A 64 -4.73 -4.67 -1.21
N LEU A 65 -4.89 -5.15 -2.45
CA LEU A 65 -6.16 -5.04 -3.19
C LEU A 65 -7.28 -5.85 -2.53
N VAL A 66 -6.99 -7.07 -2.07
CA VAL A 66 -7.94 -7.90 -1.32
C VAL A 66 -8.30 -7.23 0.01
N LEU A 67 -7.30 -6.74 0.74
CA LEU A 67 -7.50 -6.06 2.01
C LEU A 67 -8.36 -4.80 1.82
N LEU A 68 -8.10 -4.02 0.78
CA LEU A 68 -8.92 -2.84 0.42
C LEU A 68 -10.38 -3.22 0.11
N HIS A 69 -10.60 -4.33 -0.60
CA HIS A 69 -11.94 -4.84 -0.88
C HIS A 69 -12.68 -5.22 0.41
N GLU A 70 -12.08 -6.08 1.24
CA GLU A 70 -12.63 -6.53 2.52
C GLU A 70 -12.89 -5.35 3.46
N PHE A 71 -11.96 -4.38 3.50
CA PHE A 71 -12.12 -3.17 4.30
C PHE A 71 -13.36 -2.37 3.87
N LEU A 72 -13.59 -2.18 2.57
CA LEU A 72 -14.76 -1.43 2.10
C LEU A 72 -16.07 -2.20 2.29
N GLU A 73 -16.04 -3.53 2.19
CA GLU A 73 -17.19 -4.40 2.43
C GLU A 73 -17.65 -4.35 3.90
N TYR A 74 -16.72 -4.43 4.85
CA TYR A 74 -17.04 -4.32 6.28
C TYR A 74 -17.17 -2.88 6.80
N ARG A 75 -16.96 -1.87 5.96
CA ARG A 75 -17.05 -0.45 6.31
C ARG A 75 -18.43 0.18 6.09
N TYR A 76 -19.40 -0.55 5.52
CA TYR A 76 -20.59 0.08 4.96
C TYR A 76 -21.83 0.10 5.88
N PRO A 77 -22.50 1.26 6.11
CA PRO A 77 -22.01 2.64 6.04
C PRO A 77 -22.20 3.43 7.36
N ILE A 78 -21.53 4.60 7.48
CA ILE A 78 -22.05 5.92 7.91
C ILE A 78 -20.87 6.81 8.35
N SER A 79 -20.40 7.62 7.41
CA SER A 79 -20.03 9.01 7.68
C SER A 79 -20.40 9.82 6.42
N PRO A 80 -21.45 10.65 6.45
CA PRO A 80 -21.93 11.40 5.27
C PRO A 80 -20.96 12.50 4.82
N THR A 81 -19.92 12.75 5.59
CA THR A 81 -18.87 13.71 5.26
C THR A 81 -17.62 12.95 4.84
N PRO A 82 -17.19 13.04 3.55
CA PRO A 82 -15.82 12.67 3.22
C PRO A 82 -14.93 13.60 4.05
N ASN A 83 -14.27 13.05 5.08
CA ASN A 83 -13.36 13.81 5.89
C ASN A 83 -12.16 14.18 4.98
N ARG A 84 -12.25 15.33 4.33
CA ARG A 84 -11.43 15.82 3.21
C ARG A 84 -9.93 15.90 3.53
N ARG A 85 -9.55 15.62 4.77
CA ARG A 85 -8.16 15.64 5.24
C ARG A 85 -7.35 14.46 4.70
N TRP A 86 -7.98 13.35 4.29
CA TRP A 86 -7.29 12.11 3.90
C TRP A 86 -7.47 11.81 2.41
N PHE A 87 -6.37 11.76 1.67
CA PHE A 87 -6.32 11.58 0.21
C PHE A 87 -6.96 10.26 -0.25
N TRP A 88 -6.87 9.21 0.56
CA TRP A 88 -7.22 7.83 0.18
C TRP A 88 -8.55 7.35 0.77
N ASN A 89 -9.57 8.23 0.81
CA ASN A 89 -10.85 7.95 1.47
C ASN A 89 -12.07 8.09 0.52
N TRP A 90 -12.07 7.32 -0.56
CA TRP A 90 -13.19 7.23 -1.50
C TRP A 90 -14.27 6.24 -1.03
N TYR A 91 -15.48 6.44 -1.53
CA TYR A 91 -16.65 5.66 -1.13
C TYR A 91 -16.71 4.27 -1.77
N THR A 92 -16.25 4.15 -3.01
CA THR A 92 -16.42 2.95 -3.82
C THR A 92 -15.06 2.34 -4.16
N TYR A 93 -14.96 1.01 -4.09
CA TYR A 93 -13.77 0.26 -4.50
C TYR A 93 -13.31 0.62 -5.92
N LYS A 94 -14.27 0.82 -6.83
CA LYS A 94 -14.00 1.26 -8.21
C LYS A 94 -13.20 2.56 -8.29
N SER A 95 -13.45 3.53 -7.41
CA SER A 95 -12.69 4.80 -7.41
C SER A 95 -11.22 4.57 -7.10
N TYR A 96 -10.91 3.63 -6.20
CA TYR A 96 -9.54 3.23 -5.91
C TYR A 96 -8.88 2.57 -7.12
N LEU A 97 -9.56 1.63 -7.78
CA LEU A 97 -9.03 0.96 -8.96
C LEU A 97 -8.77 1.95 -10.12
N ILE A 98 -9.70 2.88 -10.36
CA ILE A 98 -9.53 3.91 -11.40
C ILE A 98 -8.29 4.74 -11.11
N PHE A 99 -8.10 5.18 -9.86
CA PHE A 99 -6.89 5.91 -9.48
C PHE A 99 -5.62 5.08 -9.73
N LEU A 100 -5.61 3.80 -9.35
CA LEU A 100 -4.46 2.93 -9.55
C LEU A 100 -4.15 2.71 -11.03
N VAL A 101 -5.17 2.52 -11.88
CA VAL A 101 -4.99 2.39 -13.33
C VAL A 101 -4.42 3.67 -13.93
N ILE A 102 -4.93 4.84 -13.53
CA ILE A 102 -4.39 6.14 -13.96
C ILE A 102 -2.93 6.28 -13.51
N LEU A 103 -2.61 5.94 -12.27
CA LEU A 103 -1.24 5.98 -11.73
C LEU A 103 -0.31 5.06 -12.53
N VAL A 104 -0.72 3.81 -12.78
CA VAL A 104 0.04 2.85 -13.58
C VAL A 104 0.25 3.40 -15.00
N GLY A 105 -0.79 3.92 -15.65
CA GLY A 105 -0.67 4.49 -16.99
C GLY A 105 0.26 5.70 -17.05
N LEU A 106 0.19 6.60 -16.06
CA LEU A 106 1.02 7.79 -15.96
C LEU A 106 2.49 7.44 -15.67
N LEU A 107 2.75 6.49 -14.77
CA LEU A 107 4.10 5.98 -14.53
C LEU A 107 4.66 5.28 -15.78
N GLY A 108 3.84 4.49 -16.48
CA GLY A 108 4.23 3.86 -17.74
C GLY A 108 4.56 4.89 -18.82
N PHE A 109 3.75 5.93 -18.95
CA PHE A 109 4.03 7.04 -19.87
C PHE A 109 5.36 7.73 -19.55
N PHE A 110 5.62 8.06 -18.28
CA PHE A 110 6.91 8.64 -17.90
C PHE A 110 8.08 7.67 -18.09
N GLN A 111 7.89 6.38 -17.81
CA GLN A 111 8.89 5.36 -18.05
C GLN A 111 9.27 5.29 -19.53
N LEU A 112 8.32 5.40 -20.46
CA LEU A 112 8.60 5.40 -21.89
C LEU A 112 9.43 6.62 -22.33
N ILE A 113 9.19 7.79 -21.73
CA ILE A 113 9.91 9.03 -22.07
C ILE A 113 11.30 9.06 -21.43
N PHE A 114 11.42 8.61 -20.19
CA PHE A 114 12.62 8.74 -19.36
C PHE A 114 13.36 7.40 -19.14
N TYR A 115 13.13 6.40 -20.01
CA TYR A 115 13.73 5.07 -19.87
C TYR A 115 15.26 5.10 -19.82
N GLU A 116 15.90 5.95 -20.63
CA GLU A 116 17.37 6.06 -20.69
C GLU A 116 17.97 6.90 -19.55
N GLN A 117 17.12 7.56 -18.76
CA GLN A 117 17.58 8.50 -17.74
C GLN A 117 17.76 7.81 -16.39
N GLU A 118 19.01 7.57 -15.98
CA GLU A 118 19.34 6.88 -14.73
C GLU A 118 18.75 7.58 -13.49
N TRP A 119 18.80 8.92 -13.45
CA TRP A 119 18.28 9.70 -12.32
C TRP A 119 16.78 9.46 -12.07
N PHE A 120 16.01 9.21 -13.13
CA PHE A 120 14.58 8.95 -13.03
C PHE A 120 14.34 7.58 -12.38
N ILE A 121 15.06 6.56 -12.86
CA ILE A 121 14.99 5.19 -12.34
C ILE A 121 15.44 5.16 -10.87
N GLU A 122 16.54 5.83 -10.52
CA GLU A 122 17.01 5.89 -9.14
C GLU A 122 16.03 6.60 -8.21
N THR A 123 15.38 7.66 -8.68
CA THR A 123 14.33 8.36 -7.92
C THR A 123 13.15 7.44 -7.63
N LEU A 124 12.69 6.63 -8.59
CA LEU A 124 11.65 5.63 -8.35
C LEU A 124 12.09 4.60 -7.29
N GLY A 125 13.34 4.15 -7.36
CA GLY A 125 13.94 3.26 -6.37
C GLY A 125 13.89 3.85 -4.96
N TYR A 126 14.43 5.07 -4.78
CA TYR A 126 14.44 5.76 -3.49
C TYR A 126 13.03 6.03 -2.94
N LEU A 127 12.08 6.44 -3.80
CA LEU A 127 10.70 6.64 -3.40
C LEU A 127 10.05 5.33 -2.94
N SER A 128 10.22 4.25 -3.70
CA SER A 128 9.59 2.97 -3.34
C SER A 128 10.11 2.44 -2.00
N LEU A 129 11.43 2.50 -1.77
CA LEU A 129 12.08 2.04 -0.54
C LEU A 129 11.80 2.98 0.64
N GLY A 130 11.83 4.29 0.40
CA GLY A 130 11.55 5.30 1.42
C GLY A 130 10.09 5.26 1.90
N ILE A 131 9.14 4.99 1.00
CA ILE A 131 7.74 4.81 1.40
C ILE A 131 7.60 3.54 2.24
N GLU A 132 8.16 2.42 1.80
CA GLU A 132 8.05 1.15 2.53
C GLU A 132 8.69 1.25 3.93
N SER A 133 9.81 1.96 4.07
CA SER A 133 10.46 2.17 5.36
C SER A 133 9.69 3.12 6.30
N THR A 134 8.85 4.00 5.75
CA THR A 134 8.05 4.95 6.53
C THR A 134 6.78 4.29 7.08
N VAL A 135 6.22 3.28 6.42
CA VAL A 135 4.96 2.63 6.84
C VAL A 135 4.98 2.03 8.26
N PRO A 136 6.05 1.35 8.72
CA PRO A 136 6.14 0.86 10.10
C PRO A 136 6.21 1.96 11.16
N MET A 137 6.62 3.18 10.77
CA MET A 137 6.99 4.24 11.70
C MET A 137 5.78 4.81 12.48
N PRO A 138 4.63 5.15 11.85
CA PRO A 138 3.43 5.53 12.59
C PRO A 138 2.90 4.44 13.51
N GLN A 139 3.03 3.17 13.09
CA GLN A 139 2.59 2.04 13.89
C GLN A 139 3.47 1.87 15.12
N ALA A 140 4.80 1.97 14.96
CA ALA A 140 5.77 1.97 16.06
C ALA A 140 5.52 3.13 17.04
N TRP A 141 5.23 4.33 16.55
CA TRP A 141 4.92 5.50 17.38
C TRP A 141 3.65 5.31 18.21
N LYS A 142 2.56 4.80 17.60
CA LYS A 142 1.31 4.49 18.32
C LYS A 142 1.52 3.40 19.38
N ASN A 143 2.36 2.41 19.08
CA ASN A 143 2.72 1.33 20.00
C ASN A 143 3.51 1.87 21.21
N PHE A 144 4.46 2.78 20.97
CA PHE A 144 5.25 3.46 21.99
C PHE A 144 4.36 4.29 22.94
N ASN A 145 3.44 5.09 22.38
CA ASN A 145 2.49 5.87 23.18
C ASN A 145 1.51 5.00 23.98
N ARG A 146 1.16 3.82 23.48
CA ARG A 146 0.23 2.88 24.16
C ARG A 146 0.92 1.98 25.18
N LYS A 147 2.26 2.01 25.31
CA LYS A 147 3.07 1.11 26.17
C LYS A 147 2.64 -0.37 26.07
N SER A 148 2.12 -0.78 24.93
CA SER A 148 1.50 -2.08 24.74
C SER A 148 1.91 -2.58 23.37
N VAL A 149 2.42 -3.80 23.27
CA VAL A 149 2.80 -4.47 22.02
C VAL A 149 1.62 -5.18 21.34
N SER A 150 0.39 -4.89 21.74
CA SER A 150 -0.82 -5.57 21.24
C SER A 150 -1.05 -5.42 19.73
N GLY A 151 -0.40 -4.44 19.07
CA GLY A 151 -0.44 -4.25 17.62
C GLY A 151 0.59 -5.06 16.81
N PHE A 152 1.56 -5.70 17.47
CA PHE A 152 2.56 -6.60 16.86
C PHE A 152 2.19 -8.05 17.20
N ARG A 153 1.14 -8.56 16.58
CA ARG A 153 0.82 -9.99 16.54
C ARG A 153 0.31 -10.34 15.16
#